data_AF-A0A238L085-F1
#
_entry.id   AF-A0A238L085-F1
#
_cell.length_a   1.000
_cell.length_b   1.000
_cell.length_c   1.000
_cell.angle_alpha   90.00
_cell.angle_beta   90.00
_cell.angle_gamma   90.00
#
_symmetry.space_group_name_H-M   'P 1'
#
loop_
_entity.id
_entity.type
_entity.pdbx_description
1 polymer ?
#
loop_
_entity_poly.entity_id
_entity_poly.type
_entity_poly.pdbx_seq_one_letter_code
_entity_poly.pdbx_strand_id
1 'polypeptide(L)'
;MTDIATFAYLPLAALVLGTLAGFVAARWLGLRALLWLIGLTSVVALVLIVMLAGVGTGEEEQAFGPFVWLTGGVLPILFAEIMGGVVGRSLAVRSGQ
;
A
#
# COMPACT_ATOMS: atom_id res chain seq x y z
N MET A 1 -21.01 2.35 12.58
CA MET A 1 -21.03 3.28 11.43
C MET A 1 -19.62 3.82 11.29
N THR A 2 -18.90 3.39 10.25
CA THR A 2 -17.58 3.95 9.95
C THR A 2 -17.79 5.36 9.42
N ASP A 3 -17.24 6.35 10.12
CA ASP A 3 -17.44 7.77 9.80
C ASP A 3 -16.82 8.10 8.42
N ILE A 4 -17.40 9.03 7.67
CA ILE A 4 -16.88 9.54 6.39
C ILE A 4 -15.43 10.01 6.57
N ALA A 5 -15.13 10.57 7.74
CA ALA A 5 -13.78 10.92 8.16
C ALA A 5 -12.79 9.76 8.00
N THR A 6 -13.16 8.53 8.38
CA THR A 6 -12.27 7.37 8.28
C THR A 6 -11.85 7.09 6.83
N PHE A 7 -12.77 7.22 5.89
CA PHE A 7 -12.46 7.06 4.46
C PHE A 7 -11.66 8.21 3.89
N ALA A 8 -11.88 9.44 4.39
CA ALA A 8 -11.11 10.62 3.98
C ALA A 8 -9.64 10.56 4.44
N TYR A 9 -9.37 10.01 5.64
CA TYR A 9 -8.02 9.91 6.20
C TYR A 9 -7.29 8.61 5.84
N LEU A 10 -7.99 7.60 5.29
CA LEU A 10 -7.38 6.34 4.88
C LEU A 10 -6.17 6.51 3.95
N PRO A 11 -6.20 7.35 2.89
CA PRO A 11 -5.04 7.56 2.01
C PRO A 11 -3.85 8.18 2.75
N LEU A 12 -4.10 9.08 3.69
CA LEU A 12 -3.04 9.72 4.47
C LEU A 12 -2.37 8.73 5.43
N ALA A 13 -3.17 7.91 6.12
CA ALA A 13 -2.65 6.85 6.97
C ALA A 13 -1.84 5.83 6.14
N ALA A 14 -2.38 5.42 4.99
CA ALA A 14 -1.74 4.54 4.03
C ALA A 14 -0.39 5.07 3.53
N LEU A 15 -0.32 6.36 3.19
CA LEU A 15 0.94 7.02 2.80
C LEU A 15 1.99 7.01 3.91
N VAL A 16 1.60 7.34 5.14
CA VAL A 16 2.52 7.36 6.29
C VAL A 16 3.03 5.95 6.58
N LEU A 17 2.13 4.98 6.66
CA LEU A 17 2.49 3.59 6.95
C LEU A 17 3.35 2.99 5.84
N GLY A 18 2.98 3.18 4.57
CA GLY A 18 3.78 2.73 3.42
C GLY A 18 5.18 3.33 3.43
N THR A 19 5.29 4.65 3.65
CA THR A 19 6.58 5.34 3.71
C THR A 19 7.49 4.75 4.79
N LEU A 20 6.95 4.57 6.00
CA LEU A 20 7.70 4.00 7.12
C LEU A 20 8.09 2.54 6.85
N ALA A 21 7.16 1.72 6.35
CA ALA A 21 7.41 0.31 6.06
C ALA A 21 8.48 0.13 4.98
N GLY A 22 8.36 0.87 3.86
CA GLY A 22 9.32 0.85 2.77
C GLY A 22 10.70 1.35 3.21
N PHE A 23 10.73 2.47 3.95
CA PHE A 23 11.96 3.00 4.52
C PHE A 23 12.64 1.98 5.42
N VAL A 24 11.90 1.37 6.35
CA VAL A 24 12.44 0.41 7.30
C VAL A 24 12.96 -0.84 6.58
N ALA A 25 12.17 -1.39 5.67
CA ALA A 25 12.55 -2.56 4.90
C ALA A 25 13.83 -2.32 4.10
N ALA A 26 13.92 -1.21 3.38
CA ALA A 26 15.08 -0.91 2.55
C ALA A 26 16.33 -0.51 3.34
N ARG A 27 16.14 0.16 4.49
CA ARG A 27 17.23 0.69 5.31
C ARG A 27 17.89 -0.38 6.16
N TRP A 28 17.14 -1.32 6.74
CA TRP A 28 17.69 -2.29 7.70
C TRP A 28 17.55 -3.75 7.27
N LEU A 29 16.52 -4.10 6.47
CA LEU A 29 16.30 -5.48 6.02
C LEU A 29 16.87 -5.73 4.61
N GLY A 30 17.18 -4.66 3.88
CA GLY A 30 17.80 -4.68 2.57
C GLY A 30 16.81 -4.76 1.40
N LEU A 31 17.36 -4.75 0.17
CA LEU A 31 16.56 -4.66 -1.06
C LEU A 31 15.59 -5.83 -1.23
N ARG A 32 15.98 -7.05 -0.82
CA ARG A 32 15.11 -8.22 -0.93
C ARG A 32 13.83 -8.05 -0.11
N ALA A 33 13.93 -7.51 1.10
CA ALA A 33 12.76 -7.27 1.95
C ALA A 33 11.84 -6.21 1.35
N LEU A 34 12.40 -5.13 0.76
CA LEU A 34 11.61 -4.14 0.04
C LEU A 34 10.86 -4.75 -1.15
N LEU A 35 11.53 -5.59 -1.94
CA LEU A 35 10.89 -6.28 -3.08
C LEU A 35 9.78 -7.23 -2.64
N TRP A 36 9.97 -7.94 -1.53
CA TRP A 36 8.92 -8.79 -0.94
C TRP A 36 7.74 -7.98 -0.45
N LEU A 37 7.99 -6.83 0.18
CA LEU A 37 6.93 -5.93 0.64
C LEU A 37 6.09 -5.45 -0.56
N ILE A 38 6.75 -4.95 -1.61
CA ILE A 38 6.07 -4.52 -2.85
C ILE A 38 5.30 -5.66 -3.50
N GLY A 39 5.90 -6.86 -3.56
CA GLY A 39 5.24 -8.04 -4.10
C GLY A 39 3.98 -8.40 -3.32
N LEU A 40 4.05 -8.40 -1.98
CA LEU A 40 2.91 -8.73 -1.13
C LEU A 40 1.80 -7.68 -1.24
N THR A 41 2.13 -6.40 -1.21
CA THR A 41 1.15 -5.31 -1.38
C THR A 41 0.50 -5.37 -2.77
N SER A 42 1.26 -5.74 -3.81
CA SER A 42 0.74 -5.95 -5.17
C SER A 42 -0.22 -7.14 -5.24
N VAL A 43 0.05 -8.23 -4.52
CA VAL A 43 -0.88 -9.38 -4.42
C VAL A 43 -2.19 -8.96 -3.78
N VAL A 44 -2.15 -8.16 -2.71
CA VAL A 44 -3.37 -7.62 -2.08
C VAL A 44 -4.16 -6.77 -3.07
N ALA A 45 -3.48 -5.92 -3.85
CA ALA A 45 -4.13 -5.13 -4.89
C ALA A 45 -4.83 -6.03 -5.93
N LEU A 46 -4.15 -7.09 -6.38
CA LEU A 46 -4.72 -8.05 -7.34
C LEU A 46 -5.95 -8.76 -6.78
N VAL A 47 -5.94 -9.16 -5.49
CA VAL A 47 -7.10 -9.76 -4.84
C VAL A 47 -8.29 -8.81 -4.87
N LEU A 48 -8.10 -7.53 -4.54
CA LEU A 48 -9.16 -6.53 -4.58
C LEU A 48 -9.66 -6.28 -6.01
N ILE A 49 -8.77 -6.28 -7.00
CA ILE A 49 -9.14 -6.15 -8.42
C ILE A 49 -9.99 -7.34 -8.86
N VAL A 50 -9.62 -8.57 -8.48
CA VAL A 50 -10.40 -9.78 -8.80
C VAL A 50 -11.78 -9.73 -8.13
N MET A 51 -11.85 -9.29 -6.87
CA MET A 51 -13.13 -9.08 -6.18
C MET A 51 -14.01 -8.09 -6.94
N LEU A 52 -13.46 -6.93 -7.32
CA LEU A 52 -14.19 -5.90 -8.07
C LEU A 52 -14.64 -6.40 -9.45
N ALA A 53 -13.79 -7.16 -10.15
CA ALA A 53 -14.12 -7.73 -11.46
C ALA A 53 -15.24 -8.77 -11.39
N GLY A 54 -15.45 -9.39 -10.22
CA GLY A 54 -16.52 -10.35 -9.98
C GLY A 54 -17.88 -9.71 -9.64
N VAL A 55 -17.95 -8.40 -9.41
CA VAL A 55 -19.19 -7.71 -9.03
C VAL A 55 -20.13 -7.58 -10.23
N GLY A 56 -21.36 -8.07 -10.09
CA GLY A 56 -22.38 -8.00 -11.13
C GLY A 56 -23.10 -6.66 -11.21
N THR A 57 -23.85 -6.47 -12.29
CA THR A 57 -24.74 -5.32 -12.45
C THR A 57 -25.82 -5.32 -11.36
N GLY A 58 -25.99 -4.20 -10.65
CA GLY A 58 -26.94 -4.07 -9.54
C GLY A 58 -26.36 -4.39 -8.15
N GLU A 59 -25.09 -4.78 -8.07
CA GLU A 59 -24.40 -5.10 -6.80
C GLU A 59 -23.38 -4.01 -6.39
N GLU A 60 -23.62 -2.77 -6.77
CA GLU A 60 -22.69 -1.63 -6.62
C GLU A 60 -22.26 -1.38 -5.17
N GLU A 61 -23.14 -1.64 -4.21
CA GLU A 61 -22.84 -1.53 -2.77
C GLU A 61 -21.71 -2.49 -2.36
N GLN A 62 -21.64 -3.68 -2.97
CA GLN A 62 -20.59 -4.67 -2.70
C GLN A 62 -19.23 -4.23 -3.27
N ALA A 63 -19.21 -3.43 -4.34
CA ALA A 63 -17.99 -2.89 -4.91
C ALA A 63 -17.37 -1.77 -4.06
N PHE A 64 -18.17 -1.08 -3.25
CA PHE A 64 -17.71 0.10 -2.51
C PHE A 64 -16.53 -0.21 -1.58
N GLY A 65 -16.64 -1.27 -0.77
CA GLY A 65 -15.58 -1.67 0.17
C GLY A 65 -14.24 -1.97 -0.52
N PRO A 66 -14.18 -2.93 -1.46
CA PRO A 66 -12.97 -3.25 -2.20
C PRO A 66 -12.40 -2.05 -2.97
N PHE A 67 -13.25 -1.21 -3.57
CA PHE A 67 -12.82 -0.01 -4.28
C PHE A 67 -12.14 1.00 -3.35
N VAL A 68 -12.74 1.28 -2.20
CA VAL A 68 -12.18 2.21 -1.20
C VAL A 68 -10.86 1.68 -0.64
N TRP A 69 -10.77 0.38 -0.35
CA TRP A 69 -9.50 -0.22 0.10
C TRP A 69 -8.42 -0.17 -0.97
N LEU A 70 -8.76 -0.45 -2.22
CA LEU A 70 -7.81 -0.42 -3.33
C LEU A 70 -7.28 1.00 -3.53
N THR A 71 -8.17 1.98 -3.67
CA THR A 71 -7.83 3.36 -4.03
C THR A 71 -7.29 4.18 -2.85
N GLY A 72 -7.87 3.99 -1.67
CA GLY A 72 -7.51 4.74 -0.47
C GLY A 72 -6.50 4.04 0.43
N GLY A 73 -6.31 2.73 0.32
CA GLY A 73 -5.38 1.97 1.16
C GLY A 73 -4.18 1.46 0.38
N VAL A 74 -4.43 0.51 -0.52
CA VAL A 74 -3.37 -0.31 -1.13
C VAL A 74 -2.53 0.48 -2.12
N LEU A 75 -3.14 1.25 -3.03
CA LEU A 75 -2.39 2.05 -4.01
C LEU A 75 -1.53 3.14 -3.34
N PRO A 76 -2.03 3.90 -2.34
CA PRO A 76 -1.18 4.84 -1.61
C PRO A 76 -0.05 4.15 -0.83
N ILE A 77 -0.30 2.96 -0.23
CA ILE A 77 0.77 2.18 0.41
C ILE A 77 1.84 1.79 -0.62
N LEU A 78 1.46 1.20 -1.77
CA LEU A 78 2.37 0.79 -2.84
C LEU A 78 3.26 1.96 -3.31
N PHE A 79 2.66 3.12 -3.52
CA PHE A 79 3.41 4.30 -3.91
C PHE A 79 4.39 4.72 -2.81
N ALA A 80 3.90 4.83 -1.58
CA ALA A 80 4.67 5.32 -0.45
C ALA A 80 5.81 4.38 -0.03
N GLU A 81 5.60 3.06 -0.07
CA GLU A 81 6.64 2.08 0.28
C GLU A 81 7.79 2.09 -0.74
N ILE A 82 7.50 2.31 -2.02
CA ILE A 82 8.54 2.49 -3.04
C ILE A 82 9.33 3.76 -2.73
N MET A 83 8.65 4.88 -2.51
CA MET A 83 9.31 6.16 -2.22
C MET A 83 10.14 6.11 -0.92
N GLY A 84 9.56 5.59 0.16
CA GLY A 84 10.25 5.36 1.43
C GLY A 84 11.42 4.41 1.27
N GLY A 85 11.26 3.35 0.47
CA GLY A 85 12.29 2.37 0.17
C GLY A 85 13.48 2.95 -0.60
N VAL A 86 13.24 3.84 -1.57
CA VAL A 86 14.31 4.56 -2.28
C VAL A 86 15.13 5.39 -1.31
N VAL A 87 14.48 6.14 -0.41
CA VAL A 87 15.17 6.94 0.63
C VAL A 87 15.95 6.02 1.59
N GLY A 88 15.31 4.96 2.09
CA GLY A 88 15.92 4.01 3.02
C GLY A 88 17.16 3.33 2.43
N ARG A 89 17.09 2.89 1.17
CA ARG A 89 18.22 2.27 0.47
C ARG A 89 19.35 3.27 0.24
N SER A 90 19.02 4.49 -0.18
CA SER A 90 20.02 5.54 -0.39
C SER A 90 20.83 5.83 0.87
N LEU A 91 20.17 5.86 2.04
CA LEU A 91 20.85 6.06 3.32
C LEU A 91 21.63 4.82 3.79
N ALA A 92 21.12 3.61 3.56
CA ALA A 92 21.83 2.36 3.90
C ALA A 92 23.21 2.33 3.21
N VAL A 93 23.23 2.56 1.89
CA VAL A 93 24.46 2.57 1.08
C VAL A 93 25.44 3.63 1.57
N ARG A 94 24.97 4.85 1.88
CA ARG A 94 25.82 5.93 2.40
C ARG A 94 26.40 5.63 3.79
N SER A 95 25.68 4.84 4.59
CA SER A 95 26.12 4.43 5.93
C SER A 95 27.03 3.20 5.95
N GLY A 96 27.37 2.65 4.78
CA GLY A 96 28.23 1.46 4.67
C GLY A 96 27.50 0.13 4.95
N GLN A 97 26.18 0.10 4.76
CA GLN A 97 25.35 -1.13 4.82
C GLN A 97 24.94 -1.62 3.43
#